data_AF-A0A426UW96-F1
#
_entry.id   AF-A0A426UW96-F1
#
_cell.length_a   1.000
_cell.length_b   1.000
_cell.length_c   1.000
_cell.angle_alpha   90.00
_cell.angle_beta   90.00
_cell.angle_gamma   90.00
#
_symmetry.space_group_name_H-M   'P 1'
#
loop_
_entity.id
_entity.type
_entity.pdbx_description
1 polymer ?
#
loop_
_entity_poly.entity_id
_entity_poly.type
_entity_poly.pdbx_seq_one_letter_code
_entity_poly.pdbx_strand_id
1 'polypeptide(L)' 'MNDEQWNEIIESEREGESGPWLCPDCDELTVELGVRFEGGAAVESTFMCNSCQASVTAPA' A
#
# COMPACT_ATOMS: atom_id res chain seq x y z
N MET A 1 3.32 -14.95 1.07
CA MET A 1 3.04 -13.72 1.85
C MET A 1 3.76 -13.80 3.19
N ASN A 2 4.64 -12.86 3.46
CA ASN A 2 5.19 -12.64 4.79
C ASN A 2 4.64 -11.28 5.25
N ASP A 3 3.88 -11.25 6.34
CA ASP A 3 3.19 -10.04 6.82
C ASP A 3 4.15 -8.88 7.10
N GLU A 4 5.43 -9.20 7.32
CA GLU A 4 6.51 -8.25 7.59
C GLU A 4 6.75 -7.24 6.46
N GLN A 5 6.73 -7.65 5.19
CA GLN A 5 7.04 -6.73 4.07
C GLN A 5 5.86 -5.82 3.71
N TRP A 6 4.63 -6.27 3.97
CA TRP A 6 3.47 -5.39 3.85
C TRP A 6 3.44 -4.36 4.98
N ASN A 7 3.90 -4.73 6.19
CA ASN A 7 4.04 -3.78 7.28
C ASN A 7 5.00 -2.63 6.92
N GLU A 8 6.10 -2.90 6.21
CA GLU A 8 7.00 -1.81 5.76
C GLU A 8 6.29 -0.81 4.85
N ILE A 9 5.45 -1.28 3.91
CA ILE A 9 4.65 -0.40 3.03
C ILE A 9 3.62 0.40 3.85
N ILE A 10 2.96 -0.26 4.80
CA ILE A 10 1.99 0.37 5.69
C ILE A 10 2.64 1.45 6.58
N GLU A 11 3.83 1.17 7.10
CA GLU A 11 4.57 2.13 7.93
C GLU A 11 5.06 3.32 7.13
N SER A 12 5.64 3.11 5.93
CA SER A 12 6.04 4.21 5.04
C SER A 12 4.87 5.12 4.65
N GLU A 13 3.69 4.56 4.35
CA GLU A 13 2.49 5.38 4.09
C GLU A 13 2.08 6.23 5.30
N ARG A 14 2.07 5.64 6.50
CA ARG A 14 1.78 6.39 7.74
C ARG A 14 2.80 7.48 8.02
N GLU A 15 4.05 7.31 7.57
CA GLU A 15 5.11 8.32 7.67
C GLU A 15 5.02 9.38 6.55
N GLY A 16 4.09 9.23 5.61
CA GLY A 16 3.88 10.15 4.49
C GLY A 16 4.90 9.99 3.37
N GLU A 17 5.62 8.86 3.33
CA GLU A 17 6.48 8.50 2.20
C GLU A 17 5.64 7.98 1.04
N SER A 18 5.35 8.82 0.06
CA SER A 18 4.67 8.36 -1.15
C SER A 18 5.60 7.50 -2.02
N GLY A 19 5.16 6.28 -2.32
CA GLY A 19 5.90 5.29 -3.11
C GLY A 19 6.27 5.69 -4.54
N PRO A 20 7.05 4.84 -5.23
CA PRO A 20 6.54 3.50 -5.54
C PRO A 20 7.14 2.38 -4.68
N TRP A 21 6.29 1.55 -4.09
CA TRP A 21 6.73 0.35 -3.36
C TRP A 21 6.78 -0.87 -4.27
N LEU A 22 7.61 -1.83 -3.88
CA LEU A 22 7.73 -3.11 -4.58
C LEU A 22 6.80 -4.14 -3.96
N CYS A 23 6.17 -4.94 -4.80
CA CYS A 23 5.37 -6.07 -4.38
C CYS A 23 6.29 -7.18 -3.84
N PRO A 24 6.10 -7.64 -2.61
CA PRO A 24 6.99 -8.64 -2.00
C PRO A 24 6.95 -10.02 -2.66
N ASP A 25 5.89 -10.34 -3.42
CA ASP A 25 5.73 -11.65 -4.06
C ASP A 25 6.36 -11.73 -5.47
N CYS A 26 6.54 -10.62 -6.16
CA CYS A 26 7.05 -10.62 -7.54
C CYS A 26 8.06 -9.51 -7.86
N ASP A 27 8.44 -8.72 -6.86
CA ASP A 27 9.37 -7.58 -6.94
C ASP A 27 8.97 -6.52 -7.99
N GLU A 28 7.71 -6.53 -8.43
CA GLU A 28 7.14 -5.55 -9.36
C GLU A 28 6.49 -4.37 -8.64
N LEU A 29 6.35 -3.22 -9.31
CA LEU A 29 5.81 -2.01 -8.70
C LEU A 29 4.34 -2.18 -8.28
N THR A 30 4.01 -1.68 -7.09
CA THR A 30 2.64 -1.46 -6.64
C THR A 30 2.16 -0.08 -7.05
N VAL A 31 0.86 0.04 -7.30
CA VAL A 31 0.19 1.31 -7.58
C VAL A 31 -0.89 1.55 -6.53
N GLU A 32 -1.12 2.80 -6.17
CA GLU A 32 -2.27 3.19 -5.37
C GLU A 32 -3.54 2.93 -6.19
N LEU A 33 -4.40 2.06 -5.68
CA LEU A 33 -5.67 1.69 -6.31
C LEU A 33 -6.80 2.61 -5.86
N GLY A 34 -6.73 3.12 -4.62
CA GLY A 34 -7.69 4.08 -4.11
C GLY A 34 -7.49 4.42 -2.65
N VAL A 35 -8.10 5.53 -2.23
CA VAL A 35 -8.03 6.05 -0.86
C VAL A 35 -9.45 6.19 -0.31
N ARG A 36 -9.67 5.73 0.92
CA ARG A 36 -10.89 5.92 1.68
C ARG A 36 -10.75 7.17 2.54
N PHE A 37 -11.78 8.01 2.51
CA PHE A 37 -11.86 9.22 3.31
C PHE A 37 -12.95 9.11 4.37
N GLU A 38 -12.66 9.55 5.59
CA GLU A 38 -13.65 9.74 6.66
C GLU A 38 -13.49 11.13 7.27
N GLY A 39 -14.59 11.87 7.41
CA GLY A 39 -14.56 13.23 7.96
C GLY A 39 -13.74 14.26 7.15
N GLY A 40 -13.41 13.96 5.89
CA GLY A 40 -12.57 14.81 5.04
C GLY A 40 -11.06 14.53 5.15
N ALA A 41 -10.65 13.55 5.95
CA ALA A 41 -9.28 13.05 6.01
C ALA A 41 -9.18 11.67 5.34
N ALA A 42 -8.05 11.38 4.68
CA ALA A 42 -7.74 10.03 4.26
C ALA A 42 -7.55 9.16 5.51
N VAL A 43 -8.13 7.95 5.51
CA VAL A 43 -8.02 7.01 6.64
C VAL A 43 -7.45 5.66 6.22
N GLU A 44 -7.61 5.28 4.95
CA GLU A 44 -7.07 4.04 4.41
C GLU A 44 -6.65 4.26 2.95
N SER A 45 -5.49 3.74 2.56
CA SER A 45 -4.99 3.67 1.20
C SER A 45 -4.87 2.21 0.78
N THR A 46 -5.42 1.85 -0.37
CA THR A 46 -5.31 0.51 -0.94
C THR A 46 -4.29 0.51 -2.07
N PHE A 47 -3.31 -0.38 -1.97
CA PHE A 47 -2.29 -0.60 -2.99
C PHE A 47 -2.50 -1.93 -3.68
N MET A 48 -2.18 -2.00 -4.96
CA MET A 48 -2.26 -3.22 -5.74
C MET A 48 -1.02 -3.38 -6.61
N CYS A 49 -0.47 -4.59 -6.63
CA CYS A 49 0.56 -4.96 -7.60
C CYS A 49 -0.08 -5.18 -8.97
N ASN A 50 0.45 -4.54 -10.01
CA ASN A 50 -0.09 -4.70 -11.36
C ASN A 50 0.18 -6.10 -11.97
N SER A 51 1.26 -6.77 -11.53
CA SER A 51 1.70 -8.05 -12.10
C SER A 51 0.93 -9.23 -11.51
N CYS A 52 0.93 -9.36 -10.17
CA CYS A 52 0.27 -10.49 -9.49
C CYS A 52 -1.13 -10.17 -8.95
N GLN A 53 -1.59 -8.91 -9.08
CA GLN A 53 -2.88 -8.43 -8.56
C GLN A 53 -3.06 -8.59 -7.04
N ALA A 54 -1.97 -8.83 -6.30
CA ALA A 54 -2.00 -8.80 -4.85
C ALA A 54 -2.27 -7.37 -4.37
N SER A 55 -3.14 -7.23 -3.37
CA SER A 55 -3.51 -5.92 -2.81
C SER A 55 -3.37 -5.89 -1.29
N VAL A 56 -2.99 -4.73 -0.77
CA VAL A 56 -2.99 -4.43 0.67
C VAL A 56 -3.79 -3.16 0.91
N THR A 57 -4.39 -3.06 2.09
CA THR A 57 -4.96 -1.81 2.59
C THR A 57 -4.13 -1.36 3.79
N ALA A 58 -3.54 -0.19 3.68
CA ALA A 58 -2.81 0.49 4.75
C ALA A 58 -3.67 1.61 5.33
N PRO A 59 -3.61 1.89 6.65
CA PRO A 59 -4.07 3.17 7.18
C PRO A 59 -3.26 4.34 6.59
N ALA A 60 -3.95 5.43 6.26
CA ALA A 60 -3.36 6.69 5.78
C ALA A 60 -2.98 7.63 6.94
#